data_AF-A0A7C5BJ53-F1
#
_entry.id   AF-A0A7C5BJ53-F1
#
_cell.length_a   1.000
_cell.length_b   1.000
_cell.length_c   1.000
_cell.angle_alpha   90.00
_cell.angle_beta   90.00
_cell.angle_gamma   90.00
#
_symmetry.space_group_name_H-M   'P 1'
#
loop_
_entity.id
_entity.type
_entity.pdbx_description
1 polymer ?
#
loop_
_entity_poly.entity_id
_entity_poly.type
_entity_poly.pdbx_seq_one_letter_code
_entity_poly.pdbx_strand_id
1 'polypeptide(L)'
;MKRVGIYTHNFRFYHELVSVLKSWRINSVSIDNIDHMPSDVSIILSSKRDEKIREQQIRTDSATEAVRIAIPFLLGKEKFHSLIIGIDPGPKPGIAVLGDDILLEAFEAPSIDLLIRSVRTIASGYRYISYTVRIGHGDIPNRDSIIFKLKAAGMAPEIVDETNTSQPHKIHDNAVSAARIARGSTSFPDPRIQNYRRRDILEIEFTTLQKAITA
;
A
#
# COMPACT_ATOMS: atom_id res chain seq x y z
N MET A 1 -20.14 -1.54 7.77
CA MET A 1 -18.79 -1.38 7.18
C MET A 1 -18.38 0.07 7.31
N LYS A 2 -17.16 0.35 7.76
CA LYS A 2 -16.65 1.73 7.85
C LYS A 2 -16.44 2.32 6.46
N ARG A 3 -16.67 3.62 6.31
CA ARG A 3 -16.48 4.35 5.05
C ARG A 3 -15.72 5.65 5.29
N VAL A 4 -15.21 6.19 4.19
CA VAL A 4 -14.54 7.50 4.16
C VAL A 4 -15.57 8.59 3.84
N GLY A 5 -15.57 9.68 4.60
CA GLY A 5 -16.29 10.90 4.26
C GLY A 5 -15.43 11.79 3.35
N ILE A 6 -16.02 12.41 2.34
CA ILE A 6 -15.36 13.42 1.49
C ILE A 6 -16.02 14.75 1.77
N TYR A 7 -15.27 15.71 2.32
CA TYR A 7 -15.75 17.06 2.64
C TYR A 7 -14.83 18.09 1.99
N THR A 8 -15.13 18.48 0.75
CA THR A 8 -14.25 19.40 0.01
C THR A 8 -15.01 20.23 -1.01
N HIS A 9 -14.68 21.52 -1.08
CA HIS A 9 -15.13 22.44 -2.13
C HIS A 9 -14.15 22.47 -3.33
N ASN A 10 -13.01 21.77 -3.24
CA ASN A 10 -12.05 21.65 -4.32
C ASN A 10 -12.46 20.55 -5.29
N PHE A 11 -13.11 20.95 -6.39
CA PHE A 11 -13.61 20.04 -7.43
C PHE A 11 -12.53 19.11 -8.00
N ARG A 12 -11.31 19.62 -8.24
CA ARG A 12 -10.21 18.80 -8.78
C ARG A 12 -9.82 17.69 -7.79
N PHE A 13 -9.63 18.07 -6.52
CA PHE A 13 -9.29 17.12 -5.47
C PHE A 13 -10.39 16.08 -5.26
N TYR A 14 -11.66 16.52 -5.24
CA TYR A 14 -12.82 15.64 -5.15
C TYR A 14 -12.79 14.53 -6.23
N HIS A 15 -12.65 14.92 -7.50
CA HIS A 15 -12.66 13.95 -8.60
C HIS A 15 -11.46 13.01 -8.58
N GLU A 16 -10.28 13.51 -8.26
CA GLU A 16 -9.09 12.68 -8.09
C GLU A 16 -9.28 11.68 -6.95
N LEU A 17 -9.78 12.15 -5.81
CA LEU A 17 -10.02 11.34 -4.63
C LEU A 17 -11.06 10.25 -4.88
N VAL A 18 -12.19 10.57 -5.52
CA VAL A 18 -13.21 9.58 -5.90
C VAL A 18 -12.61 8.52 -6.84
N SER A 19 -11.74 8.91 -7.77
CA SER A 19 -11.08 7.97 -8.68
C SER A 19 -10.15 7.01 -7.93
N VAL A 20 -9.33 7.54 -7.00
CA VAL A 20 -8.42 6.73 -6.18
C VAL A 20 -9.21 5.80 -5.25
N LEU A 21 -10.23 6.28 -4.55
CA LEU A 21 -11.06 5.46 -3.67
C LEU A 21 -11.74 4.32 -4.44
N LYS A 22 -12.24 4.58 -5.66
CA LYS A 22 -12.80 3.54 -6.54
C LYS A 22 -11.78 2.51 -6.97
N SER A 23 -10.57 2.93 -7.38
CA SER A 23 -9.53 1.97 -7.80
C SER A 23 -9.05 1.10 -6.64
N TRP A 24 -9.08 1.63 -5.42
CA TRP A 24 -8.79 0.91 -4.18
C TRP A 24 -10.00 0.18 -3.59
N ARG A 25 -11.18 0.32 -4.21
CA ARG A 25 -12.46 -0.25 -3.76
C ARG A 25 -12.80 0.08 -2.30
N ILE A 26 -12.49 1.30 -1.91
CA ILE A 26 -12.84 1.84 -0.61
C ILE A 26 -14.16 2.58 -0.75
N ASN A 27 -15.13 2.21 0.09
CA ASN A 27 -16.42 2.87 0.11
C ASN A 27 -16.30 4.28 0.68
N SER A 28 -16.95 5.24 0.03
CA SER A 28 -16.98 6.62 0.45
C SER A 28 -18.36 7.26 0.31
N VAL A 29 -18.53 8.39 0.98
CA VAL A 29 -19.73 9.23 0.92
C VAL A 29 -19.32 10.69 0.90
N SER A 30 -19.94 11.48 0.02
CA SER A 30 -19.78 12.93 0.02
C SER A 30 -20.59 13.52 1.17
N ILE A 31 -19.95 14.38 1.95
CA ILE A 31 -20.57 15.05 3.08
C ILE A 31 -20.78 16.50 2.68
N ASP A 32 -22.03 16.96 2.66
CA ASP A 32 -22.36 18.36 2.41
C ASP A 32 -22.57 19.13 3.72
N ASN A 33 -23.01 18.42 4.77
CA ASN A 33 -23.19 18.97 6.11
C ASN A 33 -22.60 18.00 7.16
N ILE A 34 -21.59 18.49 7.88
CA ILE A 34 -20.88 17.75 8.92
C ILE A 34 -21.80 17.37 10.10
N ASP A 35 -22.79 18.21 10.43
CA ASP A 35 -23.72 17.97 11.54
C ASP A 35 -24.62 16.75 11.31
N HIS A 36 -24.78 16.32 10.05
CA HIS A 36 -25.56 15.15 9.65
C HIS A 36 -24.70 14.00 9.13
N MET A 37 -23.43 13.92 9.57
CA MET A 37 -22.52 12.87 9.13
C MET A 37 -23.01 11.48 9.54
N PRO A 38 -23.05 10.50 8.62
CA PRO A 38 -23.36 9.11 8.94
C PRO A 38 -22.40 8.52 9.98
N SER A 39 -22.94 7.75 10.93
CA SER A 39 -22.15 7.16 12.03
C SER A 39 -21.12 6.11 11.59
N ASP A 40 -21.22 5.62 10.35
CA ASP A 40 -20.28 4.68 9.74
C ASP A 40 -19.07 5.36 9.06
N VAL A 41 -19.02 6.70 9.05
CA VAL A 41 -17.85 7.47 8.60
C VAL A 41 -16.81 7.50 9.70
N SER A 42 -15.65 6.87 9.45
CA SER A 42 -14.55 6.82 10.43
C SER A 42 -13.54 7.95 10.29
N ILE A 43 -13.49 8.60 9.12
CA ILE A 43 -12.48 9.58 8.76
C ILE A 43 -12.97 10.45 7.61
N ILE A 44 -12.70 11.76 7.67
CA ILE A 44 -13.04 12.72 6.64
C ILE A 44 -11.78 13.10 5.85
N LEU A 45 -11.89 13.13 4.52
CA LEU A 45 -10.86 13.57 3.60
C LEU A 45 -11.25 14.89 2.94
N SER A 46 -10.32 15.83 2.93
CA SER A 46 -10.50 17.16 2.37
C SER A 46 -9.18 17.70 1.80
N SER A 47 -9.28 18.75 0.97
CA SER A 47 -8.09 19.42 0.45
C SER A 47 -7.47 20.32 1.51
N LYS A 48 -6.19 20.73 1.33
CA LYS A 48 -5.58 21.69 2.27
C LYS A 48 -6.27 23.05 2.26
N ARG A 49 -7.01 23.39 1.21
CA ARG A 49 -7.73 24.66 1.07
C ARG A 49 -9.08 24.69 1.78
N ASP A 50 -9.64 23.52 2.08
CA ASP A 50 -10.93 23.42 2.76
C ASP A 50 -10.79 23.76 4.25
N GLU A 51 -11.90 24.15 4.88
CA GLU A 51 -11.90 24.54 6.27
C GLU A 51 -11.58 23.35 7.21
N LYS A 52 -10.94 23.68 8.34
CA LYS A 52 -10.69 22.70 9.39
C LYS A 52 -11.99 22.50 10.19
N ILE A 53 -12.38 21.24 10.34
CA ILE A 53 -13.56 20.85 11.13
C ILE A 53 -13.13 20.23 12.46
N ARG A 54 -14.09 19.94 13.36
CA ARG A 54 -13.81 19.40 14.70
C ARG A 54 -13.58 17.88 14.67
N GLU A 55 -14.22 17.23 13.71
CA GLU A 55 -14.22 15.81 13.44
C GLU A 55 -12.84 15.36 12.95
N GLN A 56 -12.61 14.05 12.98
CA GLN A 56 -11.37 13.47 12.49
C GLN A 56 -11.23 13.73 10.98
N GLN A 57 -10.29 14.61 10.61
CA GLN A 57 -10.11 15.10 9.25
C GLN A 57 -8.65 14.99 8.80
N ILE A 58 -8.43 14.52 7.57
CA ILE A 58 -7.14 14.55 6.87
C ILE A 58 -7.22 15.57 5.75
N ARG A 59 -6.34 16.59 5.82
CA ARG A 59 -6.22 17.65 4.84
C ARG A 59 -4.93 17.49 4.04
N THR A 60 -5.04 17.09 2.77
CA THR A 60 -3.91 17.02 1.84
C THR A 60 -4.34 17.37 0.42
N ASP A 61 -3.40 17.76 -0.44
CA ASP A 61 -3.68 18.03 -1.85
C ASP A 61 -3.43 16.80 -2.74
N SER A 62 -2.96 15.67 -2.17
CA SER A 62 -2.78 14.41 -2.88
C SER A 62 -3.88 13.41 -2.50
N ALA A 63 -4.70 13.01 -3.47
CA ALA A 63 -5.73 11.99 -3.26
C ALA A 63 -5.16 10.66 -2.76
N THR A 64 -4.06 10.18 -3.37
CA THR A 64 -3.41 8.94 -2.96
C THR A 64 -2.88 9.00 -1.54
N GLU A 65 -2.25 10.12 -1.17
CA GLU A 65 -1.80 10.33 0.21
C GLU A 65 -2.99 10.33 1.18
N ALA A 66 -4.08 11.02 0.84
CA ALA A 66 -5.29 11.07 1.67
C ALA A 66 -5.83 9.66 1.96
N VAL A 67 -5.89 8.81 0.94
CA VAL A 67 -6.34 7.41 1.07
C VAL A 67 -5.38 6.59 1.93
N ARG A 68 -4.06 6.71 1.72
CA ARG A 68 -3.06 5.99 2.54
C ARG A 68 -3.16 6.38 4.03
N ILE A 69 -3.31 7.66 4.34
CA ILE A 69 -3.46 8.15 5.71
C ILE A 69 -4.79 7.64 6.33
N ALA A 70 -5.85 7.47 5.53
CA ALA A 70 -7.16 7.01 5.99
C ALA A 70 -7.23 5.50 6.32
N ILE A 71 -6.41 4.68 5.69
CA ILE A 71 -6.50 3.21 5.77
C ILE A 71 -6.47 2.66 7.21
N PRO A 72 -5.54 3.08 8.10
CA PRO A 72 -5.57 2.65 9.49
C PRO A 72 -6.95 2.85 10.14
N PHE A 73 -7.60 4.00 9.91
CA PHE A 73 -8.89 4.33 10.52
C PHE A 73 -10.02 3.41 10.03
N LEU A 74 -9.99 3.03 8.75
CA LEU A 74 -10.92 2.05 8.18
C LEU A 74 -10.76 0.67 8.83
N LEU A 75 -9.54 0.34 9.27
CA LEU A 75 -9.22 -0.86 10.04
C LEU A 75 -9.39 -0.68 11.56
N GLY A 76 -9.97 0.43 12.01
CA GLY A 76 -10.24 0.70 13.43
C GLY A 76 -9.02 1.04 14.28
N LYS A 77 -7.94 1.52 13.67
CA LYS A 77 -6.70 1.95 14.34
C LYS A 77 -6.29 3.36 13.88
N GLU A 78 -5.49 4.09 14.65
CA GLU A 78 -5.02 5.42 14.24
C GLU A 78 -3.77 5.37 13.33
N LYS A 79 -3.00 4.29 13.44
CA LYS A 79 -1.75 4.04 12.72
C LYS A 79 -1.43 2.54 12.78
N PHE A 80 -0.59 2.08 11.87
CA PHE A 80 0.01 0.75 11.95
C PHE A 80 1.10 0.70 13.02
N HIS A 81 1.34 -0.46 13.62
CA HIS A 81 2.52 -0.66 14.44
C HIS A 81 3.75 -0.80 13.55
N SER A 82 3.65 -1.62 12.51
CA SER A 82 4.73 -1.84 11.55
C SER A 82 4.24 -1.71 10.12
N LEU A 83 4.96 -0.93 9.31
CA LEU A 83 4.80 -0.86 7.86
C LEU A 83 5.99 -1.52 7.18
N ILE A 84 5.78 -2.54 6.36
CA ILE A 84 6.85 -3.21 5.63
C ILE A 84 6.66 -3.00 4.13
N ILE A 85 7.68 -2.48 3.47
CA ILE A 85 7.72 -2.32 2.02
C ILE A 85 8.64 -3.40 1.45
N GLY A 86 8.07 -4.41 0.81
CA GLY A 86 8.83 -5.44 0.09
C GLY A 86 9.09 -5.03 -1.35
N ILE A 87 10.29 -5.34 -1.83
CA ILE A 87 10.75 -5.03 -3.18
C ILE A 87 11.31 -6.30 -3.81
N ASP A 88 10.74 -6.68 -4.95
CA ASP A 88 11.31 -7.72 -5.83
C ASP A 88 12.18 -7.06 -6.91
N PRO A 89 13.51 -7.26 -6.90
CA PRO A 89 14.41 -6.65 -7.87
C PRO A 89 14.12 -7.08 -9.31
N GLY A 90 14.33 -6.17 -10.25
CA GLY A 90 14.15 -6.45 -11.67
C GLY A 90 14.15 -5.17 -12.51
N PRO A 91 14.06 -5.27 -13.85
CA PRO A 91 13.93 -4.09 -14.72
C PRO A 91 12.62 -3.32 -14.48
N LYS A 92 11.55 -4.04 -14.10
CA LYS A 92 10.28 -3.51 -13.60
C LYS A 92 10.05 -4.07 -12.20
N PRO A 93 10.68 -3.49 -11.16
CA PRO A 93 10.68 -4.10 -9.85
C PRO A 93 9.26 -4.18 -9.26
N GLY A 94 8.97 -5.26 -8.56
CA GLY A 94 7.74 -5.40 -7.80
C GLY A 94 7.81 -4.61 -6.49
N ILE A 95 6.68 -4.05 -6.06
CA ILE A 95 6.51 -3.37 -4.78
C ILE A 95 5.28 -3.95 -4.10
N ALA A 96 5.40 -4.28 -2.82
CA ALA A 96 4.28 -4.61 -1.95
C ALA A 96 4.39 -3.91 -0.60
N VAL A 97 3.25 -3.55 -0.02
CA VAL A 97 3.18 -2.85 1.27
C VAL A 97 2.31 -3.64 2.22
N LEU A 98 2.88 -4.04 3.35
CA LEU A 98 2.19 -4.66 4.47
C LEU A 98 2.06 -3.66 5.62
N GLY A 99 0.88 -3.56 6.23
CA GLY A 99 0.67 -2.85 7.49
C GLY A 99 0.07 -3.78 8.52
N ASP A 100 0.80 -4.09 9.58
CA ASP A 100 0.44 -5.13 10.57
C ASP A 100 -0.02 -6.44 9.89
N ASP A 101 0.80 -6.96 8.96
CA ASP A 101 0.55 -8.17 8.15
C ASP A 101 -0.61 -8.12 7.16
N ILE A 102 -1.29 -6.97 7.01
CA ILE A 102 -2.34 -6.78 6.00
C ILE A 102 -1.72 -6.22 4.71
N LEU A 103 -1.99 -6.86 3.58
CA LEU A 103 -1.55 -6.39 2.26
C LEU A 103 -2.37 -5.18 1.80
N LEU A 104 -1.71 -4.02 1.79
CA LEU A 104 -2.30 -2.72 1.48
C LEU A 104 -2.21 -2.40 -0.01
N GLU A 105 -1.03 -2.60 -0.60
CA GLU A 105 -0.73 -2.30 -2.01
C GLU A 105 0.20 -3.37 -2.58
N ALA A 106 0.05 -3.70 -3.87
CA ALA A 106 0.97 -4.58 -4.59
C ALA A 106 0.97 -4.27 -6.10
N PHE A 107 2.06 -3.70 -6.61
CA PHE A 107 2.18 -3.23 -8.00
C PHE A 107 3.60 -3.35 -8.54
N GLU A 108 3.78 -3.16 -9.85
CA GLU A 108 5.11 -3.09 -10.47
C GLU A 108 5.47 -1.63 -10.74
N ALA A 109 6.68 -1.25 -10.36
CA ALA A 109 7.24 0.03 -10.76
C ALA A 109 7.71 -0.06 -12.22
N PRO A 110 7.45 0.95 -13.07
CA PRO A 110 7.90 0.94 -14.45
C PRO A 110 9.43 1.02 -14.62
N SER A 111 10.14 1.49 -13.57
CA SER A 111 11.59 1.59 -13.52
C SER A 111 12.09 1.69 -12.08
N ILE A 112 13.39 1.50 -11.88
CA ILE A 112 14.05 1.71 -10.57
C ILE A 112 13.85 3.15 -10.06
N ASP A 113 13.97 4.17 -10.90
CA ASP A 113 13.80 5.56 -10.44
C ASP A 113 12.37 5.85 -9.95
N LEU A 114 11.37 5.29 -10.63
CA LEU A 114 9.99 5.37 -10.19
C LEU A 114 9.72 4.52 -8.94
N LEU A 115 10.44 3.40 -8.75
CA LEU A 115 10.41 2.66 -7.50
C LEU A 115 10.87 3.52 -6.33
N ILE A 116 12.02 4.21 -6.42
CA ILE A 116 12.53 5.03 -5.31
C ILE A 116 11.53 6.13 -4.94
N ARG A 117 10.91 6.76 -5.94
CA ARG A 117 9.83 7.74 -5.71
C ARG A 117 8.63 7.10 -5.03
N SER A 118 8.23 5.90 -5.46
CA SER A 118 7.09 5.18 -4.89
C SER A 118 7.34 4.80 -3.44
N VAL A 119 8.51 4.24 -3.11
CA VAL A 119 8.88 3.90 -1.73
C VAL A 119 8.82 5.14 -0.84
N ARG A 120 9.36 6.28 -1.31
CA ARG A 120 9.29 7.54 -0.56
C ARG A 120 7.86 8.02 -0.32
N THR A 121 6.99 7.98 -1.31
CA THR A 121 5.58 8.42 -1.14
C THR A 121 4.75 7.43 -0.35
N ILE A 122 5.10 6.14 -0.35
CA ILE A 122 4.49 5.12 0.52
C ILE A 122 4.89 5.41 1.97
N ALA A 123 6.18 5.55 2.24
CA ALA A 123 6.70 5.83 3.58
C ALA A 123 6.14 7.15 4.14
N SER A 124 6.04 8.22 3.35
CA SER A 124 5.44 9.47 3.84
C SER A 124 3.91 9.45 3.88
N GLY A 125 3.25 8.52 3.19
CA GLY A 125 1.79 8.52 2.99
C GLY A 125 1.01 7.69 4.01
N TYR A 126 1.65 6.73 4.69
CA TYR A 126 1.00 5.94 5.73
C TYR A 126 1.32 6.45 7.13
N ARG A 127 0.39 6.25 8.07
CA ARG A 127 0.65 6.44 9.50
C ARG A 127 1.13 5.14 10.12
N TYR A 128 2.32 5.15 10.72
CA TYR A 128 2.90 3.99 11.39
C TYR A 128 3.80 4.39 12.57
N ILE A 129 4.18 3.41 13.40
CA ILE A 129 5.20 3.58 14.46
C ILE A 129 6.60 3.33 13.91
N SER A 130 6.80 2.21 13.21
CA SER A 130 8.04 1.89 12.52
C SER A 130 7.78 1.44 11.08
N TYR A 131 8.79 1.57 10.24
CA TYR A 131 8.76 1.00 8.89
C TYR A 131 10.09 0.35 8.52
N THR A 132 10.01 -0.65 7.65
CA THR A 132 11.17 -1.38 7.13
C THR A 132 11.03 -1.54 5.62
N VAL A 133 12.14 -1.42 4.90
CA VAL A 133 12.22 -1.75 3.47
C VAL A 133 12.98 -3.06 3.32
N ARG A 134 12.36 -4.06 2.69
CA ARG A 134 12.95 -5.38 2.43
C ARG A 134 13.15 -5.56 0.94
N ILE A 135 14.30 -6.08 0.53
CA ILE A 135 14.66 -6.30 -0.86
C ILE A 135 15.03 -7.77 -1.03
N GLY A 136 14.47 -8.39 -2.07
CA GLY A 136 14.81 -9.76 -2.43
C GLY A 136 16.28 -9.95 -2.78
N HIS A 137 16.77 -11.17 -2.60
CA HIS A 137 18.16 -11.52 -2.88
C HIS A 137 18.47 -11.62 -4.40
N GLY A 138 17.43 -11.84 -5.22
CA GLY A 138 17.54 -12.04 -6.67
C GLY A 138 18.03 -10.81 -7.46
N ASP A 139 18.30 -11.02 -8.76
CA ASP A 139 18.75 -10.01 -9.74
C ASP A 139 19.79 -9.02 -9.16
N ILE A 140 20.99 -9.53 -8.91
CA ILE A 140 22.11 -8.81 -8.26
C ILE A 140 22.33 -7.41 -8.85
N PRO A 141 22.40 -7.21 -10.18
CA PRO A 141 22.62 -5.88 -10.75
C PRO A 141 21.51 -4.87 -10.39
N ASN A 142 20.25 -5.26 -10.55
CA ASN A 142 19.12 -4.36 -10.24
C ASN A 142 18.98 -4.15 -8.73
N ARG A 143 19.16 -5.21 -7.93
CA ARG A 143 19.14 -5.16 -6.47
C ARG A 143 20.17 -4.18 -5.92
N ASP A 144 21.43 -4.28 -6.35
CA ASP A 144 22.50 -3.43 -5.86
C ASP A 144 22.28 -1.96 -6.26
N SER A 145 21.72 -1.72 -7.45
CA SER A 145 21.29 -0.39 -7.90
C SER A 145 20.16 0.19 -7.03
N ILE A 146 19.14 -0.62 -6.71
CA ILE A 146 18.04 -0.23 -5.83
C ILE A 146 18.58 0.09 -4.43
N ILE A 147 19.42 -0.79 -3.85
CA ILE A 147 20.03 -0.58 -2.53
C ILE A 147 20.80 0.74 -2.49
N PHE A 148 21.65 0.98 -3.48
CA PHE A 148 22.44 2.21 -3.57
C PHE A 148 21.53 3.45 -3.60
N LYS A 149 20.51 3.46 -4.46
CA LYS A 149 19.59 4.60 -4.59
C LYS A 149 18.72 4.82 -3.37
N LEU A 150 18.28 3.76 -2.69
CA LEU A 150 17.53 3.87 -1.43
C LEU A 150 18.40 4.47 -0.32
N LYS A 151 19.64 3.99 -0.18
CA LYS A 151 20.62 4.54 0.78
C LYS A 151 20.92 6.00 0.50
N ALA A 152 21.12 6.37 -0.78
CA ALA A 152 21.31 7.76 -1.18
C ALA A 152 20.10 8.65 -0.86
N ALA A 153 18.90 8.08 -0.81
CA ALA A 153 17.66 8.75 -0.40
C ALA A 153 17.40 8.71 1.12
N GLY A 154 18.36 8.24 1.92
CA GLY A 154 18.26 8.19 3.39
C GLY A 154 17.47 7.00 3.94
N MET A 155 17.21 5.98 3.13
CA MET A 155 16.51 4.75 3.53
C MET A 155 17.50 3.59 3.68
N ALA A 156 17.35 2.79 4.73
CA ALA A 156 18.21 1.64 5.00
C ALA A 156 17.44 0.33 4.73
N PRO A 157 17.58 -0.27 3.53
CA PRO A 157 16.91 -1.53 3.24
C PRO A 157 17.63 -2.74 3.83
N GLU A 158 16.86 -3.77 4.14
CA GLU A 158 17.30 -5.11 4.53
C GLU A 158 17.23 -6.06 3.33
N ILE A 159 18.21 -6.93 3.18
CA ILE A 159 18.18 -7.99 2.15
C ILE A 159 17.53 -9.23 2.77
N VAL A 160 16.57 -9.82 2.05
CA VAL A 160 15.90 -11.06 2.42
C VAL A 160 16.39 -12.16 1.49
N ASP A 161 16.84 -13.28 2.06
CA ASP A 161 17.31 -14.42 1.30
C ASP A 161 16.15 -15.31 0.82
N GLU A 162 16.07 -15.49 -0.50
CA GLU A 162 15.08 -16.29 -1.22
C GLU A 162 15.69 -17.56 -1.86
N THR A 163 16.97 -17.87 -1.62
CA THR A 163 17.68 -18.96 -2.34
C THR A 163 17.03 -20.34 -2.25
N ASN A 164 16.30 -20.66 -1.18
CA ASN A 164 15.56 -21.94 -1.05
C ASN A 164 14.18 -21.95 -1.74
N THR A 165 13.87 -20.96 -2.57
CA THR A 165 12.49 -20.64 -2.94
C THR A 165 12.21 -20.67 -4.46
N SER A 166 13.21 -20.99 -5.28
CA SER A 166 13.10 -21.03 -6.75
C SER A 166 12.52 -22.37 -7.26
N GLN A 167 11.25 -22.67 -6.97
CA GLN A 167 10.49 -23.48 -7.93
C GLN A 167 10.03 -22.57 -9.07
N PRO A 168 10.23 -22.96 -10.34
CA PRO A 168 9.87 -22.14 -11.49
C PRO A 168 8.35 -22.08 -11.61
N HIS A 169 7.72 -21.18 -10.87
CA HIS A 169 6.34 -20.81 -11.14
C HIS A 169 6.31 -20.11 -12.49
N LYS A 170 5.54 -20.66 -13.44
CA LYS A 170 5.35 -20.11 -14.80
C LYS A 170 4.81 -18.67 -14.82
N ILE A 171 4.39 -18.15 -13.67
CA ILE A 171 3.93 -16.77 -13.49
C ILE A 171 4.90 -16.10 -12.52
N HIS A 172 6.00 -15.56 -13.04
CA HIS A 172 6.81 -14.58 -12.31
C HIS A 172 6.02 -13.26 -12.29
N ASP A 173 5.19 -13.07 -11.27
CA ASP A 173 4.57 -11.78 -10.99
C ASP A 173 5.37 -11.09 -9.89
N ASN A 174 6.11 -10.04 -10.27
CA ASN A 174 7.06 -9.39 -9.37
C ASN A 174 6.37 -8.80 -8.13
N ALA A 175 5.09 -8.44 -8.18
CA ALA A 175 4.41 -7.91 -7.01
C ALA A 175 3.99 -9.00 -6.01
N VAL A 176 3.72 -10.23 -6.49
CA VAL A 176 3.50 -11.38 -5.60
C VAL A 176 4.80 -11.73 -4.88
N SER A 177 5.91 -11.77 -5.61
CA SER A 177 7.25 -11.94 -5.01
C SER A 177 7.52 -10.84 -3.98
N ALA A 178 7.26 -9.57 -4.33
CA ALA A 178 7.43 -8.44 -3.42
C ALA A 178 6.60 -8.58 -2.14
N ALA A 179 5.38 -9.11 -2.21
CA ALA A 179 4.54 -9.37 -1.03
C ALA A 179 5.12 -10.46 -0.13
N ARG A 180 5.68 -11.52 -0.72
CA ARG A 180 6.38 -12.59 0.02
C ARG A 180 7.65 -12.07 0.68
N ILE A 181 8.42 -11.23 -0.03
CA ILE A 181 9.59 -10.52 0.49
C ILE A 181 9.22 -9.62 1.65
N ALA A 182 8.12 -8.86 1.53
CA ALA A 182 7.61 -8.01 2.60
C ALA A 182 7.31 -8.85 3.87
N ARG A 183 6.65 -9.99 3.72
CA ARG A 183 6.34 -10.89 4.87
C ARG A 183 7.59 -11.53 5.47
N GLY A 184 8.62 -11.76 4.67
CA GLY A 184 9.85 -12.46 5.10
C GLY A 184 9.64 -13.97 5.27
N SER A 185 8.57 -14.53 4.70
CA SER A 185 8.26 -15.96 4.80
C SER A 185 8.89 -16.74 3.65
N THR A 186 9.64 -17.78 3.97
CA THR A 186 10.20 -18.79 3.05
C THR A 186 9.21 -19.91 2.70
N SER A 187 7.97 -19.87 3.21
CA SER A 187 6.99 -20.93 3.05
C SER A 187 6.02 -20.62 1.90
N PHE A 188 6.05 -21.48 0.88
CA PHE A 188 5.12 -21.43 -0.24
C PHE A 188 3.77 -22.01 0.10
N PRO A 189 2.72 -21.54 -0.57
CA PRO A 189 1.46 -22.23 -0.59
C PRO A 189 1.49 -23.34 -1.65
N ASP A 190 0.51 -24.23 -1.52
CA ASP A 190 0.38 -25.47 -2.25
C ASP A 190 0.72 -25.37 -3.76
N PRO A 191 1.57 -26.27 -4.32
CA PRO A 191 1.94 -26.29 -5.74
C PRO A 191 0.74 -26.36 -6.71
N ARG A 192 -0.48 -26.64 -6.23
CA ARG A 192 -1.74 -26.55 -6.99
C ARG A 192 -2.15 -25.13 -7.43
N ILE A 193 -1.44 -24.07 -7.01
CA ILE A 193 -1.80 -22.65 -7.28
C ILE A 193 -1.30 -22.14 -8.66
N GLN A 194 -0.68 -22.99 -9.49
CA GLN A 194 -0.03 -22.57 -10.75
C GLN A 194 -0.95 -21.99 -11.84
N ASN A 195 -2.29 -22.10 -11.71
CA ASN A 195 -3.26 -21.68 -12.73
C ASN A 195 -4.09 -20.42 -12.36
N TYR A 196 -3.73 -19.72 -11.29
CA TYR A 196 -4.53 -18.58 -10.78
C TYR A 196 -4.04 -17.23 -11.33
N ARG A 197 -4.93 -16.25 -11.48
CA ARG A 197 -4.54 -14.88 -11.84
C ARG A 197 -3.80 -14.25 -10.65
N ARG A 198 -2.91 -13.27 -10.90
CA ARG A 198 -2.18 -12.50 -9.86
C ARG A 198 -3.02 -12.14 -8.65
N ARG A 199 -4.19 -11.55 -8.90
CA ARG A 199 -5.11 -11.09 -7.85
C ARG A 199 -5.61 -12.25 -6.98
N ASP A 200 -5.86 -13.40 -7.58
CA ASP A 200 -6.33 -14.58 -6.89
C ASP A 200 -5.22 -15.11 -5.97
N ILE A 201 -3.95 -15.09 -6.41
CA ILE A 201 -2.80 -15.50 -5.58
C ILE A 201 -2.65 -14.60 -4.36
N LEU A 202 -2.67 -13.27 -4.53
CA LEU A 202 -2.57 -12.34 -3.41
C LEU A 202 -3.73 -12.51 -2.42
N GLU A 203 -4.95 -12.72 -2.92
CA GLU A 203 -6.11 -12.98 -2.07
C GLU A 203 -6.06 -14.35 -1.38
N ILE A 204 -5.38 -15.35 -1.95
CA ILE A 204 -5.17 -16.67 -1.32
C ILE A 204 -4.10 -16.60 -0.23
N GLU A 205 -2.98 -15.94 -0.50
CA GLU A 205 -1.79 -15.99 0.35
C GLU A 205 -1.77 -14.95 1.47
N PHE A 206 -2.52 -13.86 1.32
CA PHE A 206 -2.46 -12.72 2.23
C PHE A 206 -3.87 -12.27 2.65
N THR A 207 -3.96 -11.73 3.87
CA THR A 207 -5.09 -10.90 4.25
C THR A 207 -4.98 -9.57 3.51
N THR A 208 -5.80 -9.39 2.48
CA THR A 208 -5.81 -8.15 1.69
C THR A 208 -6.59 -7.05 2.40
N LEU A 209 -6.30 -5.80 2.07
CA LEU A 209 -7.05 -4.63 2.56
C LEU A 209 -8.56 -4.79 2.41
N GLN A 210 -9.01 -5.35 1.28
CA GLN A 210 -10.42 -5.59 1.01
C GLN A 210 -11.03 -6.53 2.03
N LYS A 211 -10.40 -7.69 2.25
CA LYS A 211 -10.84 -8.67 3.26
C LYS A 211 -10.84 -8.05 4.66
N ALA A 212 -9.81 -7.28 4.99
CA ALA A 212 -9.66 -6.66 6.30
C ALA A 212 -10.69 -5.54 6.59
N ILE A 213 -11.10 -4.76 5.58
CA ILE A 213 -12.15 -3.72 5.75
C ILE A 213 -13.55 -4.34 5.83
N THR A 214 -13.75 -5.51 5.24
CA THR A 214 -15.05 -6.22 5.22
C THR A 214 -15.25 -7.20 6.37
N ALA A 215 -14.18 -7.58 7.07
CA ALA A 215 -14.22 -8.48 8.22
C ALA A 215 -14.82 -7.78 9.46
#